data_AF-A0A920QV45-F1
#
_entry.id   AF-A0A920QV45-F1
#
_cell.length_a   1.000
_cell.length_b   1.000
_cell.length_c   1.000
_cell.angle_alpha   90.00
_cell.angle_beta   90.00
_cell.angle_gamma   90.00
#
_symmetry.space_group_name_H-M   'P 1'
#
loop_
_entity.id
_entity.type
_entity.pdbx_description
1 polymer ?
#
loop_
_entity_poly.entity_id
_entity_poly.type
_entity_poly.pdbx_seq_one_letter_code
_entity_poly.pdbx_strand_id
1 'polypeptide(L)'
;MFVRFQVFGSSGWVEARSDVHPGQKGITRLSLSRPDQNPKVRELKYRDTVIANFEAFADAVAGGTPYPFSREEKLGNVATMEAIVESACTGTPVRVE
;
A
#
# COMPACT_ATOMS: atom_id res chain seq x y z
N MET A 1 -14.42 -9.15 -1.25
CA MET A 1 -13.54 -8.69 -0.15
C MET A 1 -13.50 -7.18 -0.19
N PHE A 2 -13.64 -6.53 0.96
CA PHE A 2 -13.56 -5.08 1.08
C PHE A 2 -12.12 -4.68 1.42
N VAL A 3 -11.52 -3.78 0.64
CA VAL A 3 -10.18 -3.23 0.94
C VAL A 3 -10.29 -1.72 1.13
N ARG A 4 -9.83 -1.25 2.28
CA ARG A 4 -9.80 0.16 2.65
C ARG A 4 -8.46 0.49 3.28
N PHE A 5 -7.89 1.61 2.87
CA PHE A 5 -6.71 2.21 3.50
C PHE A 5 -6.98 3.70 3.69
N GLN A 6 -6.72 4.22 4.89
CA GLN A 6 -6.97 5.63 5.19
C GLN A 6 -5.80 6.22 5.98
N VAL A 7 -5.40 7.42 5.59
CA VAL A 7 -4.36 8.20 6.26
C VAL A 7 -4.99 9.49 6.78
N PHE A 8 -4.73 9.79 8.05
CA PHE A 8 -5.16 11.01 8.72
C PHE A 8 -3.95 11.93 8.95
N GLY A 9 -4.16 13.23 8.79
CA GLY A 9 -3.17 14.24 9.09
C GLY A 9 -3.84 15.50 9.64
N SER A 10 -3.02 16.45 10.10
CA SER A 10 -3.52 17.72 10.68
C SER A 10 -4.30 18.59 9.68
N SER A 11 -4.08 18.42 8.38
CA SER A 11 -4.75 19.18 7.31
C SER A 11 -5.87 18.40 6.60
N GLY A 12 -6.30 17.26 7.13
CA GLY A 12 -7.38 16.45 6.57
C GLY A 12 -7.05 14.96 6.49
N TRP A 13 -7.76 14.25 5.62
CA TRP A 13 -7.60 12.80 5.46
C TRP A 13 -7.71 12.37 4.00
N VAL A 14 -7.12 11.22 3.68
CA VAL A 14 -7.25 10.55 2.38
C VAL A 14 -7.61 9.09 2.58
N GLU A 15 -8.61 8.60 1.83
CA GLU A 15 -9.09 7.22 1.87
C GLU A 15 -9.02 6.60 0.46
N ALA A 16 -8.43 5.42 0.35
CA ALA A 16 -8.57 4.54 -0.79
C ALA A 16 -9.54 3.41 -0.42
N ARG A 17 -10.61 3.25 -1.21
CA ARG A 17 -11.64 2.22 -1.03
C ARG A 17 -11.86 1.45 -2.32
N SER A 18 -11.60 0.15 -2.29
CA SER A 18 -11.82 -0.75 -3.42
C SER A 18 -13.18 -1.44 -3.29
N ASP A 19 -13.90 -1.56 -4.40
CA ASP A 19 -15.19 -2.26 -4.49
C ASP A 19 -15.05 -3.79 -4.60
N VAL A 20 -13.89 -4.26 -5.09
CA VAL A 20 -13.58 -5.67 -5.30
C VAL A 20 -12.23 -6.08 -4.70
N HIS A 21 -11.95 -7.38 -4.75
CA HIS A 21 -10.64 -7.91 -4.39
C HIS A 21 -9.54 -7.34 -5.33
N PRO A 22 -8.33 -7.01 -4.86
CA PRO A 22 -7.27 -6.39 -5.69
C PRO A 22 -6.89 -7.18 -6.96
N GLY A 23 -7.05 -8.50 -6.93
CA GLY A 23 -6.86 -9.38 -8.10
C GLY A 23 -8.03 -9.43 -9.09
N GLN A 24 -9.07 -8.62 -8.91
CA GLN A 24 -10.23 -8.55 -9.79
C GLN A 24 -10.31 -7.15 -10.42
N LYS A 25 -10.84 -7.08 -11.65
CA LYS A 25 -11.10 -5.80 -12.30
C LYS A 25 -12.21 -5.06 -11.55
N GLY A 26 -11.88 -3.87 -11.03
CA GLY A 26 -12.81 -2.97 -10.38
C GLY A 26 -12.24 -1.57 -10.24
N ILE A 27 -12.89 -0.76 -9.40
CA ILE A 27 -12.54 0.65 -9.21
C ILE A 27 -12.12 0.88 -7.76
N THR A 28 -10.96 1.53 -7.60
CA THR A 28 -10.60 2.12 -6.32
C THR A 28 -11.04 3.59 -6.30
N ARG A 29 -11.91 3.94 -5.35
CA ARG A 29 -12.27 5.34 -5.08
C ARG A 29 -11.27 5.93 -4.10
N LEU A 30 -10.56 6.96 -4.54
CA LEU A 30 -9.63 7.77 -3.74
C LEU A 30 -10.33 9.06 -3.32
N SER A 31 -10.71 9.15 -2.05
CA SER A 31 -11.40 10.29 -1.45
C SER A 31 -10.42 11.14 -0.66
N LEU A 32 -10.36 12.45 -0.93
CA LEU A 32 -9.55 13.42 -0.21
C LEU A 32 -10.47 14.45 0.45
N SER A 33 -10.37 14.62 1.76
CA SER A 33 -11.06 15.67 2.51
C SER A 33 -10.05 16.61 3.14
N ARG A 34 -10.35 17.90 3.05
CA ARG A 34 -9.60 19.00 3.70
C ARG A 34 -10.61 19.85 4.49
N PRO A 35 -10.16 20.58 5.52
CA PRO A 35 -11.00 21.55 6.22
C PRO A 35 -11.71 22.47 5.23
N ASP A 36 -12.98 22.76 5.55
CA ASP A 36 -13.82 23.73 4.84
C ASP A 36 -14.01 23.45 3.33
N GLN A 37 -13.78 22.21 2.91
CA GLN A 37 -13.95 21.78 1.52
C GLN A 37 -14.74 20.48 1.45
N ASN A 38 -15.63 20.38 0.46
CA ASN A 38 -16.27 19.12 0.13
C ASN A 38 -15.21 18.07 -0.28
N PRO A 39 -15.33 16.81 0.20
CA PRO A 39 -14.42 15.75 -0.21
C PRO A 39 -14.38 15.60 -1.73
N LYS A 40 -13.17 15.52 -2.28
CA LYS A 40 -12.95 15.23 -3.71
C LYS A 40 -12.73 13.74 -3.89
N VAL A 41 -13.41 13.14 -4.86
CA VAL A 41 -13.27 11.72 -5.18
C VAL A 41 -12.62 11.57 -6.56
N ARG A 42 -11.60 10.72 -6.64
CA ARG A 42 -10.98 10.28 -7.89
C ARG A 42 -11.15 8.78 -8.03
N GLU A 43 -11.56 8.32 -9.20
CA GLU A 43 -11.58 6.90 -9.53
C GLU A 43 -10.25 6.47 -10.13
N LEU A 44 -9.69 5.39 -9.57
CA LEU A 44 -8.50 4.73 -10.07
C LEU A 44 -8.93 3.39 -10.68
N LYS A 45 -8.63 3.22 -11.97
CA LYS A 45 -8.92 1.99 -12.70
C LYS A 45 -7.98 0.87 -12.24
N TYR A 46 -8.47 -0.36 -12.29
CA TYR A 46 -7.67 -1.55 -12.10
C TYR A 46 -6.38 -1.51 -12.93
N ARG A 47 -5.28 -1.91 -12.30
CA ARG A 47 -4.01 -2.23 -12.93
C ARG A 47 -3.61 -3.61 -12.46
N ASP A 48 -3.16 -4.46 -13.37
CA ASP A 48 -2.64 -5.77 -13.02
C ASP A 48 -1.27 -5.60 -12.34
N THR A 49 -1.28 -5.63 -11.01
CA THR A 49 -0.07 -5.41 -10.22
C THR A 49 0.87 -6.62 -10.27
N VAL A 50 0.37 -7.80 -10.63
CA VAL A 50 1.20 -9.01 -10.80
C VAL A 50 2.05 -8.87 -12.05
N ILE A 51 1.41 -8.55 -13.19
CA ILE A 51 2.13 -8.30 -14.45
C ILE A 51 3.08 -7.11 -14.29
N ALA A 52 2.61 -5.99 -13.72
CA ALA A 52 3.45 -4.81 -13.52
C ALA A 52 4.70 -5.10 -12.67
N ASN A 53 4.61 -6.02 -11.70
CA ASN A 53 5.76 -6.44 -10.92
C ASN A 53 6.77 -7.27 -11.71
N PHE A 54 6.29 -8.17 -12.59
CA PHE A 54 7.17 -8.96 -13.47
C PHE A 54 7.85 -8.08 -14.53
N GLU A 55 7.13 -7.11 -15.10
CA GLU A 55 7.69 -6.11 -16.01
C GLU A 55 8.81 -5.31 -15.32
N ALA A 56 8.55 -4.80 -14.11
CA ALA A 56 9.56 -4.07 -13.34
C ALA A 56 10.78 -4.93 -13.00
N PHE A 57 10.59 -6.24 -12.74
CA PHE A 57 11.68 -7.17 -12.52
C PHE A 57 12.51 -7.40 -13.80
N ALA A 58 11.84 -7.63 -14.93
CA ALA A 58 12.50 -7.82 -16.22
C ALA A 58 13.33 -6.59 -16.61
N ASP A 59 12.78 -5.39 -16.46
CA ASP A 59 13.46 -4.12 -16.74
C ASP A 59 14.71 -3.96 -15.87
N ALA A 60 14.62 -4.27 -14.58
CA ALA A 60 15.74 -4.17 -13.66
C ALA A 60 16.87 -5.15 -13.99
N VAL A 61 16.53 -6.40 -14.33
CA VAL A 61 17.52 -7.42 -14.74
C VAL A 61 18.18 -7.08 -16.07
N ALA A 62 17.45 -6.44 -16.98
CA ALA A 62 17.98 -5.95 -18.25
C ALA A 62 18.89 -4.72 -18.12
N GLY A 63 19.08 -4.19 -16.90
CA GLY A 63 19.89 -2.99 -16.64
C GLY A 63 19.17 -1.67 -16.95
N GLY A 64 17.83 -1.70 -17.07
CA GLY A 64 17.00 -0.52 -17.25
C GLY A 64 16.67 0.18 -15.93
N THR A 65 15.39 0.33 -15.63
CA THR A 65 14.93 1.00 -14.39
C THR A 65 15.22 0.10 -13.17
N PRO A 66 15.76 0.64 -12.06
CA PRO A 66 15.89 -0.12 -10.82
C PRO A 66 14.55 -0.69 -10.37
N TYR A 67 14.58 -1.91 -9.83
CA TYR A 67 13.37 -2.55 -9.29
C TYR A 67 12.77 -1.66 -8.18
N PRO A 68 11.43 -1.45 -8.14
CA PRO A 68 10.80 -0.42 -7.31
C PRO A 68 10.89 -0.65 -5.80
N PHE A 69 11.35 -1.83 -5.35
CA PHE A 69 11.55 -2.14 -3.94
C PHE A 69 13.01 -2.48 -3.69
N SER A 70 13.69 -1.65 -2.90
CA SER A 70 15.06 -1.87 -2.45
C SER A 70 15.17 -3.12 -1.56
N ARG A 71 16.41 -3.55 -1.32
CA ARG A 71 16.67 -4.67 -0.41
C ARG A 71 16.26 -4.30 1.03
N GLU A 72 16.56 -3.08 1.42
CA GLU A 72 16.31 -2.53 2.75
C GLU A 72 14.80 -2.44 3.03
N GLU A 73 14.00 -1.98 2.06
CA GLU A 73 12.53 -1.97 2.18
C GLU A 73 11.95 -3.38 2.31
N LYS A 74 12.49 -4.37 1.58
CA LYS A 74 12.04 -5.77 1.69
C LYS A 74 12.36 -6.35 3.08
N LEU A 75 13.57 -6.11 3.59
CA LEU A 75 13.97 -6.56 4.92
C LEU A 75 13.14 -5.87 6.02
N GLY A 76 12.92 -4.56 5.90
CA GLY A 76 12.09 -3.81 6.85
C GLY A 76 10.65 -4.32 6.91
N ASN A 77 10.06 -4.73 5.79
CA ASN A 77 8.74 -5.38 5.79
C ASN A 77 8.73 -6.71 6.56
N VAL A 78 9.77 -7.53 6.41
CA VAL A 78 9.89 -8.80 7.16
C VAL A 78 10.06 -8.52 8.66
N ALA A 79 11.00 -7.66 9.03
CA ALA A 79 11.24 -7.28 10.42
C ALA A 79 9.99 -6.71 11.09
N THR A 80 9.21 -5.89 10.37
CA THR A 80 7.93 -5.35 10.86
C THR A 80 6.93 -6.47 11.14
N MET A 81 6.79 -7.44 10.23
CA MET A 81 5.90 -8.59 10.42
C MET A 81 6.31 -9.45 11.61
N GLU A 82 7.61 -9.71 11.77
CA GLU A 82 8.15 -10.46 12.91
C GLU A 82 7.86 -9.76 14.24
N ALA A 83 8.11 -8.44 14.32
CA ALA A 83 7.81 -7.65 15.50
C ALA A 83 6.31 -7.62 15.85
N ILE A 84 5.42 -7.57 14.85
CA ILE A 84 3.97 -7.66 15.05
C ILE A 84 3.59 -9.02 15.67
N VAL A 85 4.14 -10.11 15.13
CA VAL A 85 3.88 -11.46 15.64
C VAL A 85 4.36 -11.60 17.08
N GLU A 86 5.59 -11.16 17.36
CA GLU A 86 6.14 -11.20 18.72
C GLU A 86 5.31 -10.36 19.69
N SER A 87 4.98 -9.12 19.30
CA SER A 87 4.16 -8.22 20.12
C SER A 87 2.78 -8.80 20.43
N ALA A 88 2.15 -9.47 19.46
CA ALA A 88 0.88 -10.15 19.66
C ALA A 88 1.00 -11.35 20.61
N CYS A 89 2.11 -12.09 20.58
CA CYS A 89 2.35 -13.22 21.47
C CYS A 89 2.66 -12.80 22.91
N THR A 90 3.43 -11.73 23.09
CA THR A 90 3.88 -11.27 24.41
C THR A 90 2.93 -10.26 25.06
N GLY A 91 2.11 -9.59 24.27
CA GLY A 91 1.28 -8.48 24.73
C GLY A 91 2.05 -7.21 25.04
N THR A 92 3.33 -7.10 24.64
CA THR A 92 4.18 -5.92 24.89
C THR A 92 4.65 -5.26 23.61
N PRO A 93 4.95 -3.95 23.60
CA PRO A 93 5.54 -3.29 22.45
C PRO A 93 6.92 -3.89 22.11
N VAL A 94 7.14 -4.18 20.83
CA VAL A 94 8.42 -4.68 20.29
C VAL A 94 8.98 -3.63 19.32
N ARG A 95 10.29 -3.39 19.40
CA ARG A 95 10.98 -2.48 18.48
C ARG A 95 11.19 -3.21 17.15
N VAL A 96 10.88 -2.55 16.04
CA VAL A 96 11.26 -3.04 14.71
C VAL A 96 12.75 -2.75 14.51
N GLU A 97 13.52 -3.78 14.18
CA GLU A 97 14.96 -3.70 13.87
C GLU A 97 15.24 -3.39 12.40
#